data_AF-A0A956ICG2-F1
#
_entry.id   AF-A0A956ICG2-F1
#
_cell.length_a   1.000
_cell.length_b   1.000
_cell.length_c   1.000
_cell.angle_alpha   90.00
_cell.angle_beta   90.00
_cell.angle_gamma   90.00
#
_symmetry.space_group_name_H-M   'P 1'
#
loop_
_entity.id
_entity.type
_entity.pdbx_description
1 polymer ?
#
loop_
_entity_poly.entity_id
_entity_poly.type
_entity_poly.pdbx_seq_one_letter_code
_entity_poly.pdbx_strand_id
1 'polypeptide(L)'
;MIRCPACASFIPLRADAATSCPECGEVPNLGATNAERPTAKRSNGLVTRARQAALGVSTVMTLMACYGVAYEPVGCSDPIDDLDGDGYCGDFDCDETSSSVHRFASDPAGDGVDSNCDGVDGTATDAGPSDDAGMSEDGG
;
A
#
# COMPACT_ATOMS: atom_id res chain seq x y z
N MET A 1 -2.02 23.18 15.13
CA MET A 1 -2.96 22.21 15.76
C MET A 1 -3.65 22.90 16.92
N ILE A 2 -4.98 22.86 17.00
CA ILE A 2 -5.74 23.48 18.11
C ILE A 2 -6.48 22.37 18.85
N ARG A 3 -6.42 22.37 20.19
CA ARG A 3 -7.21 21.48 21.04
C ARG A 3 -8.49 22.18 21.47
N CYS A 4 -9.60 21.46 21.50
CA CYS A 4 -10.85 21.99 22.00
C CYS A 4 -10.74 22.29 23.50
N PRO A 5 -11.06 23.49 23.99
CA PRO A 5 -11.00 23.79 25.42
C PRO A 5 -12.06 23.04 26.24
N ALA A 6 -13.15 22.58 25.59
CA ALA A 6 -14.25 21.88 26.26
C ALA A 6 -13.97 20.37 26.47
N CYS A 7 -13.34 19.71 25.50
CA CYS A 7 -13.14 18.25 25.52
C CYS A 7 -11.71 17.78 25.21
N ALA A 8 -10.76 18.71 25.02
CA ALA A 8 -9.36 18.47 24.66
C ALA A 8 -9.10 17.72 23.33
N SER A 9 -10.17 17.38 22.59
CA SER A 9 -10.12 16.76 21.28
C SER A 9 -9.41 17.63 20.26
N PHE A 10 -8.84 16.98 19.25
CA PHE A 10 -8.10 17.65 18.17
C PHE A 10 -9.07 18.32 17.19
N ILE A 11 -8.81 19.58 16.85
CA ILE A 11 -9.58 20.32 15.84
C ILE A 11 -8.73 20.46 14.56
N PRO A 12 -9.16 19.87 13.43
CA PRO A 12 -8.44 19.96 12.17
C PRO A 12 -8.48 21.38 11.60
N LEU A 13 -7.31 21.92 11.24
CA LEU A 13 -7.16 23.30 10.74
C LEU A 13 -7.28 23.42 9.20
N ARG A 14 -8.09 22.57 8.55
CA ARG A 14 -8.33 22.77 7.10
C ARG A 14 -9.26 23.98 6.91
N ALA A 15 -8.87 24.85 5.99
CA ALA A 15 -9.33 26.23 5.87
C ALA A 15 -10.77 26.41 5.34
N ASP A 16 -11.57 25.35 5.27
CA ASP A 16 -12.83 25.35 4.56
C ASP A 16 -13.92 24.43 5.15
N ALA A 17 -13.68 23.73 6.26
CA ALA A 17 -14.73 22.94 6.92
C ALA A 17 -14.53 22.80 8.43
N ALA A 18 -15.55 23.25 9.17
CA ALA A 18 -15.78 23.14 10.61
C ALA A 18 -14.95 24.05 11.53
N THR A 19 -15.43 25.28 11.72
CA THR A 19 -15.09 26.15 12.86
C THR A 19 -15.59 25.58 14.20
N SER A 20 -16.34 24.47 14.20
CA SER A 20 -16.88 23.79 15.38
C SER A 20 -16.17 22.46 15.67
N CYS A 21 -16.03 22.13 16.96
CA CYS A 21 -15.49 20.85 17.39
C CYS A 21 -16.41 19.70 16.94
N PRO A 22 -15.89 18.61 16.32
CA PRO A 22 -16.71 17.48 15.88
C PRO A 22 -17.29 16.66 17.03
N GLU A 23 -16.69 16.74 18.22
CA GLU A 23 -17.09 15.96 19.39
C GLU A 23 -18.25 16.61 20.16
N CYS A 24 -18.19 17.94 20.32
CA CYS A 24 -19.12 18.68 21.19
C CYS A 24 -19.81 19.86 20.51
N GLY A 25 -19.51 20.17 19.25
CA GLY A 25 -20.14 21.23 18.47
C GLY A 25 -19.70 22.65 18.84
N GLU A 26 -18.91 22.84 19.90
CA GLU A 26 -18.49 24.17 20.36
C GLU A 26 -17.50 24.81 19.38
N VAL A 27 -17.73 26.08 19.02
CA VAL A 27 -16.81 26.87 18.19
C VAL A 27 -15.72 27.47 19.08
N PRO A 28 -14.43 27.12 18.91
CA PRO A 28 -13.38 27.82 19.63
C PRO A 28 -13.37 29.26 19.16
N ASN A 29 -13.33 30.22 20.09
CA ASN A 29 -13.25 31.65 19.77
C ASN A 29 -11.84 31.96 19.22
N LEU A 30 -11.58 31.54 17.98
CA LEU A 30 -10.37 31.83 17.25
C LEU A 30 -10.49 33.27 16.77
N GLY A 31 -9.86 34.19 17.50
CA GLY A 31 -9.82 35.59 17.18
C GLY A 31 -9.53 35.81 15.70
N ALA A 32 -10.45 36.48 15.01
CA ALA A 32 -10.35 36.83 13.60
C ALA A 32 -9.15 37.77 13.39
N THR A 33 -7.98 37.21 13.11
CA THR A 33 -6.90 37.99 12.50
C THR A 33 -7.18 38.04 11.00
N ASN A 34 -7.46 39.25 10.51
CA ASN A 34 -7.67 39.57 9.10
C ASN A 34 -6.50 39.04 8.25
N ALA A 35 -6.68 37.87 7.61
CA ALA A 35 -5.77 37.38 6.59
C ALA A 35 -6.34 37.81 5.23
N GLU A 36 -5.88 38.97 4.77
CA GLU A 36 -6.17 39.48 3.43
C GLU A 36 -5.73 38.43 2.39
N ARG A 37 -6.72 37.90 1.66
CA ARG A 37 -6.53 36.96 0.55
C ARG A 37 -5.78 37.70 -0.57
N PRO A 38 -4.57 37.29 -1.00
CA PRO A 38 -3.92 37.90 -2.14
C PRO A 38 -4.76 37.60 -3.40
N THR A 39 -5.20 38.66 -4.07
CA THR A 39 -5.88 38.57 -5.36
C THR A 39 -4.87 38.12 -6.41
N ALA A 40 -4.90 36.83 -6.76
CA ALA A 40 -4.10 36.28 -7.84
C ALA A 40 -4.47 36.99 -9.16
N LYS A 41 -3.55 37.83 -9.63
CA LYS A 41 -3.63 38.55 -10.91
C LYS A 41 -3.58 37.52 -12.04
N ARG A 42 -4.73 37.25 -12.64
CA ARG A 42 -4.92 36.35 -13.79
C ARG A 42 -4.23 36.95 -15.03
N SER A 43 -2.96 36.61 -15.27
CA SER A 43 -2.32 36.85 -16.55
C SER A 43 -2.85 35.82 -17.56
N ASN A 44 -3.62 36.27 -18.54
CA ASN A 44 -4.00 35.47 -19.71
C ASN A 44 -2.74 35.19 -20.56
N GLY A 45 -1.99 34.17 -20.15
CA GLY A 45 -0.97 33.52 -20.95
C GLY A 45 -1.62 32.45 -21.81
N LEU A 46 -1.44 32.58 -23.11
CA LEU A 46 -1.78 31.68 -24.21
C LEU A 46 -1.91 30.21 -23.76
N VAL A 47 -3.16 29.72 -23.76
CA VAL A 47 -3.52 28.34 -23.43
C VAL A 47 -3.12 27.44 -24.59
N THR A 48 -1.88 26.93 -24.58
CA THR A 48 -1.52 25.79 -25.44
C THR A 48 -2.27 24.58 -24.89
N ARG A 49 -3.34 24.16 -25.58
CA ARG A 49 -4.08 22.94 -25.27
C ARG A 49 -3.21 21.72 -25.55
N ALA A 50 -2.33 21.37 -24.63
CA ALA A 50 -1.76 20.04 -24.57
C ALA A 50 -2.84 19.10 -24.01
N ARG A 51 -3.55 18.42 -24.93
CA ARG A 51 -4.28 17.20 -24.60
C ARG A 51 -3.26 16.17 -24.14
N GLN A 52 -3.10 15.98 -22.84
CA GLN A 52 -2.40 14.80 -22.34
C GLN A 52 -3.28 14.14 -21.28
N ALA A 53 -3.74 12.94 -21.64
CA ALA A 53 -4.43 12.03 -20.75
C ALA A 53 -3.48 11.65 -19.61
N ALA A 54 -3.71 12.20 -18.43
CA ALA A 54 -3.06 11.76 -17.19
C ALA A 54 -3.99 10.77 -16.47
N LEU A 55 -4.26 9.63 -17.11
CA LEU A 55 -4.90 8.48 -16.47
C LEU A 55 -3.82 7.41 -16.37
N GLY A 56 -3.21 7.20 -15.20
CA GLY A 56 -2.30 6.05 -15.07
C GLY A 56 -1.46 5.90 -13.81
N VAL A 57 -1.00 6.99 -13.15
CA VAL A 57 0.07 6.83 -12.13
C VAL A 57 -0.29 7.39 -10.73
N SER A 58 -1.44 8.06 -10.56
CA SER A 58 -1.71 8.83 -9.33
C SER A 58 -2.49 8.11 -8.23
N THR A 59 -3.23 7.04 -8.54
CA THR A 59 -4.13 6.40 -7.57
C THR A 59 -3.37 5.64 -6.48
N VAL A 60 -2.26 4.95 -6.82
CA VAL A 60 -1.46 4.21 -5.83
C VAL A 60 -0.90 5.13 -4.76
N MET A 61 -0.29 6.25 -5.14
CA MET A 61 0.25 7.24 -4.18
C MET A 61 -0.85 7.90 -3.34
N THR A 62 -2.03 8.15 -3.91
CA THR A 62 -3.16 8.72 -3.18
C THR A 62 -3.76 7.72 -2.18
N LEU A 63 -3.82 6.43 -2.53
CA LEU A 63 -4.28 5.37 -1.63
C LEU A 63 -3.30 5.16 -0.47
N MET A 64 -1.98 5.16 -0.73
CA MET A 64 -0.95 5.06 0.31
C MET A 64 -1.07 6.20 1.34
N ALA A 65 -1.32 7.43 0.88
CA ALA A 65 -1.52 8.58 1.77
C ALA A 65 -2.84 8.55 2.56
N CYS A 66 -3.91 7.96 2.00
CA CYS A 66 -5.22 7.87 2.66
C CYS A 66 -5.34 6.67 3.63
N TYR A 67 -4.71 5.55 3.29
CA TYR A 67 -4.84 4.28 4.02
C TYR A 67 -3.59 3.92 4.83
N GLY A 68 -2.47 4.64 4.66
CA GLY A 68 -1.32 4.54 5.55
C GLY A 68 -0.57 3.21 5.50
N VAL A 69 -0.59 2.50 4.37
CA VAL A 69 0.25 1.31 4.23
C VAL A 69 1.68 1.74 3.94
N ALA A 70 2.60 1.40 4.84
CA ALA A 70 4.03 1.51 4.58
C ALA A 70 4.37 0.44 3.53
N TYR A 71 4.91 0.85 2.39
CA TYR A 71 5.44 -0.09 1.41
C TYR A 71 6.75 -0.63 1.97
N GLU A 72 6.66 -1.71 2.73
CA GLU A 72 7.82 -2.55 3.06
C GLU A 72 8.18 -3.30 1.77
N PRO A 73 9.38 -3.09 1.18
CA PRO A 73 9.78 -3.82 0.00
C PRO A 73 9.90 -5.30 0.37
N VAL A 74 8.96 -6.10 -0.12
CA VAL A 74 9.04 -7.56 -0.17
C VAL A 74 10.08 -7.92 -1.22
N GLY A 75 11.36 -7.85 -0.85
CA GLY A 75 12.49 -8.17 -1.72
C GLY A 75 13.77 -7.43 -1.39
N CYS A 76 14.83 -7.79 -2.08
CA CYS A 76 16.17 -7.24 -1.85
C CYS A 76 16.31 -5.85 -2.45
N SER A 77 16.84 -4.94 -1.63
CA SER A 77 17.17 -3.58 -2.10
C SER A 77 18.59 -3.49 -2.67
N ASP A 78 19.48 -4.40 -2.27
CA ASP A 78 20.84 -4.51 -2.74
C ASP A 78 21.03 -5.87 -3.45
N PRO A 79 21.51 -5.91 -4.71
CA PRO A 79 21.79 -7.16 -5.41
C PRO A 79 22.84 -8.07 -4.76
N ILE A 80 23.60 -7.58 -3.77
CA ILE A 80 24.57 -8.39 -3.04
C ILE A 80 23.87 -9.29 -2.01
N ASP A 81 22.67 -8.90 -1.55
CA ASP A 81 21.89 -9.65 -0.57
C ASP A 81 21.04 -10.74 -1.21
N ASP A 82 20.86 -10.72 -2.54
CA ASP A 82 20.11 -11.68 -3.36
C ASP A 82 21.09 -12.62 -4.08
N LEU A 83 21.41 -13.76 -3.47
CA LEU A 83 22.50 -14.61 -3.95
C LEU A 83 22.12 -15.47 -5.16
N ASP A 84 20.84 -15.78 -5.37
CA ASP A 84 20.36 -16.55 -6.52
C ASP A 84 19.67 -15.71 -7.61
N GLY A 85 19.35 -14.45 -7.33
CA GLY A 85 18.83 -13.48 -8.28
C GLY A 85 17.31 -13.52 -8.49
N ASP A 86 16.54 -14.06 -7.55
CA ASP A 86 15.08 -14.16 -7.64
C ASP A 86 14.34 -12.90 -7.12
N GLY A 87 15.07 -12.01 -6.46
CA GLY A 87 14.58 -10.75 -5.91
C GLY A 87 14.11 -10.82 -4.45
N TYR A 88 14.20 -11.98 -3.79
CA TYR A 88 13.90 -12.19 -2.37
C TYR A 88 15.18 -12.48 -1.58
N CYS A 89 15.16 -12.13 -0.29
CA CYS A 89 16.26 -12.39 0.65
C CYS A 89 15.76 -12.25 2.09
N GLY A 90 16.58 -12.68 3.04
CA GLY A 90 16.34 -12.56 4.47
C GLY A 90 15.10 -13.34 4.91
N ASP A 91 14.15 -12.69 5.59
CA ASP A 91 12.95 -13.40 6.07
C ASP A 91 11.99 -13.82 4.94
N PHE A 92 12.25 -13.40 3.70
CA PHE A 92 11.48 -13.76 2.52
C PHE A 92 12.10 -14.88 1.69
N ASP A 93 13.31 -15.33 2.04
CA ASP A 93 14.04 -16.39 1.36
C ASP A 93 14.79 -17.25 2.38
N CYS A 94 14.36 -18.50 2.51
CA CYS A 94 14.94 -19.47 3.42
C CYS A 94 16.12 -20.25 2.81
N ASP A 95 16.33 -20.16 1.49
CA ASP A 95 17.47 -20.71 0.76
C ASP A 95 17.92 -19.77 -0.38
N GLU A 96 18.77 -18.81 -0.01
CA GLU A 96 19.46 -17.83 -0.87
C GLU A 96 20.33 -18.42 -2.01
N THR A 97 20.32 -19.74 -2.17
CA THR A 97 21.03 -20.42 -3.26
C THR A 97 20.08 -21.03 -4.29
N SER A 98 18.77 -20.93 -4.08
CA SER A 98 17.74 -21.55 -4.90
C SER A 98 16.61 -20.58 -5.20
N SER A 99 16.60 -20.06 -6.43
CA SER A 99 15.58 -19.11 -6.94
C SER A 99 14.16 -19.67 -7.01
N SER A 100 13.95 -20.90 -6.54
CA SER A 100 12.67 -21.59 -6.43
C SER A 100 12.20 -21.74 -4.99
N VAL A 101 13.00 -21.31 -4.02
CA VAL A 101 12.72 -21.38 -2.59
C VAL A 101 12.63 -19.97 -2.05
N HIS A 102 11.42 -19.46 -1.85
CA HIS A 102 11.17 -18.11 -1.36
C HIS A 102 9.72 -18.01 -0.89
N ARG A 103 9.35 -16.99 -0.11
CA ARG A 103 8.02 -16.87 0.56
C ARG A 103 6.80 -16.99 -0.37
N PHE A 104 7.02 -16.80 -1.66
CA PHE A 104 5.97 -16.76 -2.69
C PHE A 104 6.10 -17.90 -3.71
N ALA A 105 6.97 -18.88 -3.47
CA ALA A 105 7.13 -20.04 -4.32
C ALA A 105 5.96 -21.02 -4.17
N SER A 106 5.82 -21.92 -5.13
CA SER A 106 4.93 -23.09 -4.99
C SER A 106 5.58 -24.10 -4.07
N ASP A 107 4.76 -24.79 -3.28
CA ASP A 107 5.26 -25.75 -2.31
C ASP A 107 4.61 -27.14 -2.53
N PRO A 108 5.27 -28.03 -3.29
CA PRO A 108 4.74 -29.34 -3.62
C PRO A 108 4.54 -30.21 -2.39
N ALA A 109 3.42 -30.93 -2.33
CA ALA A 109 3.14 -31.75 -1.17
C ALA A 109 4.06 -32.99 -1.06
N GLY A 110 4.77 -33.10 0.06
CA GLY A 110 5.47 -34.33 0.46
C GLY A 110 6.81 -34.57 -0.24
N ASP A 111 7.44 -33.53 -0.79
CA ASP A 111 8.84 -33.63 -1.24
C ASP A 111 9.85 -33.37 -0.12
N GLY A 112 9.37 -32.87 1.03
CA GLY A 112 10.16 -32.65 2.24
C GLY A 112 10.95 -31.35 2.22
N VAL A 113 10.64 -30.44 1.29
CA VAL A 113 11.27 -29.13 1.14
C VAL A 113 10.21 -28.06 1.37
N ASP A 114 10.44 -27.21 2.37
CA ASP A 114 9.65 -25.98 2.55
C ASP A 114 10.07 -24.97 1.47
N SER A 115 9.40 -25.01 0.33
CA SER A 115 9.76 -24.13 -0.80
C SER A 115 9.20 -22.73 -0.64
N ASN A 116 8.10 -22.57 0.13
CA ASN A 116 7.42 -21.29 0.33
C ASN A 116 7.81 -20.57 1.64
N CYS A 117 8.81 -21.07 2.35
CA CYS A 117 9.35 -20.53 3.60
C CYS A 117 8.29 -20.21 4.67
N ASP A 118 7.25 -21.04 4.79
CA ASP A 118 6.21 -20.91 5.82
C ASP A 118 6.52 -21.73 7.10
N GLY A 119 7.60 -22.51 7.06
CA GLY A 119 8.12 -23.32 8.16
C GLY A 119 7.67 -24.77 8.14
N VAL A 120 6.91 -25.21 7.13
CA VAL A 120 6.51 -26.61 6.94
C VAL A 120 6.66 -27.05 5.49
N ASP A 121 6.71 -28.38 5.27
CA ASP A 121 6.63 -28.96 3.93
C ASP A 121 5.20 -28.79 3.38
N GLY A 122 5.10 -28.62 2.06
CA GLY A 122 3.85 -28.33 1.38
C GLY A 122 2.76 -29.35 1.62
N THR A 123 1.52 -28.89 1.52
CA THR A 123 0.34 -29.76 1.52
C THR A 123 -0.43 -29.64 0.21
N ALA A 124 -1.45 -30.48 0.02
CA ALA A 124 -2.27 -30.46 -1.20
C ALA A 124 -2.96 -29.11 -1.48
N THR A 125 -2.97 -28.17 -0.53
CA THR A 125 -3.49 -26.81 -0.72
C THR A 125 -2.45 -25.79 -1.19
N ASP A 126 -1.17 -26.11 -1.05
CA ASP A 126 -0.05 -25.18 -1.25
C ASP A 126 0.66 -25.42 -2.60
N ALA A 127 0.36 -26.57 -3.20
CA ALA A 127 0.71 -26.96 -4.57
C ALA A 127 -0.11 -26.18 -5.63
N GLY A 128 -0.33 -24.88 -5.44
CA GLY A 128 -1.07 -24.02 -6.36
C GLY A 128 -2.48 -24.53 -6.70
N PRO A 129 -3.21 -23.86 -7.61
CA PRO A 129 -4.35 -24.51 -8.25
C PRO A 129 -3.78 -25.65 -9.09
N SER A 130 -3.79 -26.87 -8.56
CA SER A 130 -3.82 -28.06 -9.39
C SER A 130 -5.16 -28.03 -10.13
N ASP A 131 -5.18 -27.40 -11.31
CA ASP A 131 -6.26 -27.47 -12.28
C ASP A 131 -6.49 -28.91 -12.81
N ASP A 132 -5.77 -29.89 -12.27
CA ASP A 132 -6.10 -31.31 -12.32
C ASP A 132 -7.05 -31.73 -11.18
N ALA A 133 -8.22 -31.09 -11.11
CA ALA A 133 -9.41 -31.83 -10.69
C ALA A 133 -9.70 -32.86 -11.78
N GLY A 134 -8.97 -33.98 -11.73
CA GLY A 134 -9.28 -35.19 -12.47
C GLY A 134 -10.70 -35.63 -12.12
N MET A 135 -11.66 -35.18 -12.92
CA MET A 135 -12.96 -35.81 -13.01
C MET A 135 -12.71 -37.19 -13.58
N SER A 136 -12.87 -38.20 -12.72
CA SER A 136 -13.00 -39.58 -13.10
C SER A 136 -14.01 -39.71 -14.24
N GLU A 137 -13.54 -39.85 -15.48
CA GLU A 137 -14.36 -40.41 -16.54
C GLU A 137 -14.49 -41.91 -16.21
N ASP A 138 -15.49 -42.20 -15.39
CA ASP A 138 -15.97 -43.55 -15.14
C ASP A 138 -16.27 -44.25 -16.47
N GLY A 139 -15.41 -45.18 -16.85
CA GLY A 139 -15.72 -46.19 -17.85
C GLY A 139 -16.70 -47.20 -17.26
N GLY A 140 -17.90 -47.29 -17.84
CA GLY A 140 -18.92 -48.29 -17.53
C GLY A 140 -20.11 -48.22 -18.47
#